data_AF-A0AB39PJ83-F1
#
_entry.id   AF-A0AB39PJ83-F1
#
_cell.length_a   1.000
_cell.length_b   1.000
_cell.length_c   1.000
_cell.angle_alpha   90.00
_cell.angle_beta   90.00
_cell.angle_gamma   90.00
#
_symmetry.space_group_name_H-M   'P 1'
#
loop_
_entity.id
_entity.type
_entity.pdbx_description
1 polymer ?
#
loop_
_entity_poly.entity_id
_entity_poly.type
_entity_poly.pdbx_seq_one_letter_code
_entity_poly.pdbx_strand_id
1 'polypeptide(L)'
;MSGRGRKRALRWGIAAAVAGTVLGLTGCQPMDTSAAGEPSGTQTGTAPVGAGSAGQPTGPGGACVFVKPDGAQKFGHTGWGFRVTGTDRWVYGAVENPTNALYTPPGGYIGAWHAEGTYARMLGDMSRDTHNPGRSKHPYTRYRCTGSATSDVSSARAKITEVEQRGFLVGIDPDSGDLGSRDCLDATYDVLKAYRTRHLTPAYQTEIPNVWVETLVLWTDRTLKPQ
;
A
#
# COMPACT_ATOMS: atom_id res chain seq x y z
N MET A 1 -37.89 44.97 -15.24
CA MET A 1 -36.94 46.08 -15.44
C MET A 1 -35.58 45.58 -14.94
N SER A 2 -34.70 45.14 -15.86
CA SER A 2 -33.48 45.86 -16.30
C SER A 2 -32.46 46.03 -15.16
N GLY A 3 -31.18 45.66 -15.24
CA GLY A 3 -30.30 45.25 -16.35
C GLY A 3 -29.13 44.38 -15.82
N ARG A 4 -28.51 43.50 -16.62
CA ARG A 4 -27.43 43.73 -17.61
C ARG A 4 -26.15 44.39 -17.07
N GLY A 5 -25.03 43.67 -17.27
CA GLY A 5 -23.69 44.22 -17.49
C GLY A 5 -22.60 43.51 -16.67
N ARG A 6 -22.02 42.38 -17.10
CA ARG A 6 -20.86 42.23 -18.03
C ARG A 6 -19.75 43.29 -17.86
N LYS A 7 -18.54 42.83 -17.51
CA LYS A 7 -17.23 42.94 -18.23
C LYS A 7 -16.11 42.47 -17.27
N ARG A 8 -15.30 41.45 -17.62
CA ARG A 8 -13.97 41.51 -18.30
C ARG A 8 -13.01 42.47 -17.56
N ALA A 9 -11.73 42.22 -17.30
CA ALA A 9 -10.68 41.38 -17.88
C ALA A 9 -9.45 41.55 -16.94
N LEU A 10 -8.69 40.49 -16.63
CA LEU A 10 -7.40 40.16 -17.26
C LEU A 10 -6.21 41.04 -16.79
N ARG A 11 -5.24 40.37 -16.14
CA ARG A 11 -3.81 40.29 -16.51
C ARG A 11 -2.71 41.08 -15.74
N TRP A 12 -1.65 40.29 -15.46
CA TRP A 12 -0.20 40.55 -15.35
C TRP A 12 0.39 41.15 -14.06
N GLY A 13 1.45 40.47 -13.59
CA GLY A 13 2.43 40.93 -12.60
C GLY A 13 3.41 39.82 -12.22
N ILE A 14 4.34 39.48 -13.13
CA ILE A 14 5.53 38.69 -12.81
C ILE A 14 6.52 39.62 -12.11
N ALA A 15 7.12 39.16 -11.01
CA ALA A 15 8.39 39.68 -10.52
C ALA A 15 9.29 38.50 -10.14
N ALA A 16 10.35 38.32 -10.92
CA ALA A 16 11.49 37.46 -10.63
C ALA A 16 12.70 38.36 -10.30
N ALA A 17 13.43 38.03 -9.23
CA ALA A 17 14.81 38.44 -8.94
C ALA A 17 15.34 37.42 -7.90
N VAL A 18 16.26 36.49 -8.19
CA VAL A 18 17.66 36.52 -8.67
C VAL A 18 18.67 36.39 -7.50
N ALA A 19 19.52 35.36 -7.68
CA ALA A 19 20.92 35.19 -7.26
C ALA A 19 21.27 34.82 -5.81
N GLY A 20 22.07 33.74 -5.72
CA GLY A 20 22.85 33.34 -4.55
C GLY A 20 23.62 32.05 -4.83
N THR A 21 24.63 32.11 -5.70
CA THR A 21 25.60 31.04 -6.02
C THR A 21 26.48 30.68 -4.82
N VAL A 22 26.69 29.38 -4.57
CA VAL A 22 27.92 28.86 -3.93
C VAL A 22 28.49 27.74 -4.79
N LEU A 23 29.73 27.95 -5.18
CA LEU A 23 30.62 27.05 -5.90
C LEU A 23 31.26 26.02 -4.95
N GLY A 24 31.40 24.79 -5.44
CA GLY A 24 32.66 24.04 -5.34
C GLY A 24 32.79 22.99 -4.23
N LEU A 25 33.03 21.74 -4.67
CA LEU A 25 34.13 20.81 -4.29
C LEU A 25 33.61 19.36 -4.27
N THR A 26 33.77 18.60 -5.37
CA THR A 26 34.85 17.62 -5.66
C THR A 26 34.78 16.29 -4.89
N GLY A 27 34.65 15.19 -5.64
CA GLY A 27 34.99 13.81 -5.25
C GLY A 27 33.77 12.92 -4.97
N CYS A 28 33.57 11.71 -5.50
CA CYS A 28 34.44 10.77 -6.20
C CYS A 28 33.60 9.81 -7.07
N GLN A 29 33.94 9.68 -8.35
CA GLN A 29 33.71 8.52 -9.23
C GLN A 29 34.77 8.64 -10.35
N PRO A 30 35.21 7.58 -11.07
CA PRO A 30 35.18 6.13 -10.81
C PRO A 30 36.60 5.51 -10.94
N MET A 31 36.76 4.20 -10.67
CA MET A 31 37.80 3.42 -11.34
C MET A 31 37.27 2.02 -11.66
N ASP A 32 37.10 1.76 -12.95
CA ASP A 32 37.19 0.43 -13.52
C ASP A 32 38.67 0.02 -13.54
N THR A 33 38.96 -1.22 -13.15
CA THR A 33 40.20 -1.89 -13.55
C THR A 33 39.87 -3.35 -13.82
N SER A 34 39.88 -3.70 -15.11
CA SER A 34 39.78 -5.07 -15.59
C SER A 34 41.00 -5.88 -15.18
N ALA A 35 40.81 -7.12 -14.72
CA ALA A 35 41.78 -8.19 -14.92
C ALA A 35 41.05 -9.55 -14.93
N ALA A 36 41.33 -10.30 -15.98
CA ALA A 36 40.85 -11.65 -16.24
C ALA A 36 41.36 -12.66 -15.20
N GLY A 37 40.57 -13.72 -14.99
CA GLY A 37 40.97 -14.90 -14.24
C GLY A 37 39.81 -15.88 -14.12
N GLU A 38 39.63 -16.74 -15.11
CA GLU A 38 38.98 -18.04 -14.88
C GLU A 38 39.81 -18.83 -13.86
N PRO A 39 39.13 -19.52 -12.94
CA PRO A 39 39.32 -20.96 -12.92
C PRO A 39 37.99 -21.70 -12.94
N SER A 40 37.96 -22.71 -13.80
CA SER A 40 36.99 -23.80 -13.78
C SER A 40 36.85 -24.39 -12.38
N GLY A 41 35.65 -24.33 -11.84
CA GLY A 41 35.26 -25.01 -10.61
C GLY A 41 33.82 -25.48 -10.75
N THR A 42 33.64 -26.78 -10.95
CA THR A 42 32.34 -27.46 -10.95
C THR A 42 31.63 -27.19 -9.62
N GLN A 43 30.69 -26.24 -9.62
CA GLN A 43 29.73 -26.07 -8.54
C GLN A 43 28.40 -26.70 -8.96
N THR A 44 28.06 -27.78 -8.29
CA THR A 44 26.71 -28.34 -8.22
C THR A 44 25.70 -27.23 -7.93
N GLY A 45 24.90 -26.91 -8.96
CA GLY A 45 23.95 -25.81 -8.95
C GLY A 45 22.88 -25.96 -7.88
N THR A 46 23.03 -25.20 -6.81
CA THR A 46 21.88 -24.73 -6.03
C THR A 46 21.42 -23.47 -6.74
N ALA A 47 20.22 -23.47 -7.33
CA ALA A 47 19.68 -22.31 -8.02
C ALA A 47 19.71 -21.08 -7.09
N PRO A 48 20.16 -19.89 -7.56
CA PRO A 48 20.13 -18.71 -6.74
C PRO A 48 18.67 -18.35 -6.42
N VAL A 49 18.36 -18.26 -5.12
CA VAL A 49 17.14 -17.63 -4.63
C VAL A 49 17.10 -16.24 -5.26
N GLY A 50 16.11 -16.00 -6.13
CA GLY A 50 16.08 -14.85 -7.04
C GLY A 50 16.45 -13.54 -6.36
N ALA A 51 17.32 -12.76 -7.02
CA ALA A 51 17.66 -11.41 -6.61
C ALA A 51 16.36 -10.62 -6.34
N GLY A 52 16.13 -10.26 -5.07
CA GLY A 52 14.92 -9.54 -4.68
C GLY A 52 14.77 -8.27 -5.51
N SER A 53 13.56 -8.01 -6.00
CA SER A 53 13.28 -6.75 -6.71
C SER A 53 13.56 -5.57 -5.79
N ALA A 54 14.11 -4.47 -6.33
CA ALA A 54 14.45 -3.29 -5.56
C ALA A 54 13.24 -2.79 -4.73
N GLY A 55 13.38 -2.85 -3.41
CA GLY A 55 12.35 -2.42 -2.46
C GLY A 55 11.43 -3.47 -1.91
N GLN A 56 11.60 -4.72 -2.33
CA GLN A 56 10.98 -5.85 -1.67
C GLN A 56 11.63 -6.08 -0.29
N PRO A 57 10.86 -6.42 0.76
CA PRO A 57 11.41 -6.87 2.03
C PRO A 57 12.38 -8.05 1.85
N THR A 58 13.51 -8.00 2.54
CA THR A 58 14.50 -9.08 2.57
C THR A 58 14.04 -10.18 3.53
N GLY A 59 14.33 -11.45 3.19
CA GLY A 59 14.00 -12.62 4.02
C GLY A 59 12.87 -13.51 3.48
N PRO A 60 12.46 -14.53 4.28
CA PRO A 60 11.55 -15.60 3.83
C PRO A 60 10.12 -15.12 3.55
N GLY A 61 9.73 -13.94 4.04
CA GLY A 61 8.49 -13.30 3.68
C GLY A 61 8.51 -11.79 3.85
N GLY A 62 7.42 -11.16 3.44
CA GLY A 62 7.27 -9.71 3.43
C GLY A 62 5.81 -9.33 3.48
N ALA A 63 5.53 -8.18 4.06
CA ALA A 63 4.20 -7.63 4.21
C ALA A 63 4.24 -6.16 3.82
N CYS A 64 3.17 -5.68 3.20
CA CYS A 64 3.01 -4.31 2.76
C CYS A 64 1.62 -3.78 3.10
N VAL A 65 1.57 -2.50 3.48
CA VAL A 65 0.36 -1.70 3.58
C VAL A 65 0.39 -0.69 2.44
N PHE A 66 -0.69 -0.63 1.67
CA PHE A 66 -0.89 0.34 0.61
C PHE A 66 -1.84 1.43 1.07
N VAL A 67 -1.59 2.68 0.67
CA VAL A 67 -2.32 3.86 1.19
C VAL A 67 -2.92 4.68 0.05
N LYS A 68 -4.22 4.97 0.11
CA LYS A 68 -4.87 6.07 -0.65
C LYS A 68 -5.11 7.22 0.33
N PRO A 69 -4.23 8.23 0.41
CA PRO A 69 -4.34 9.28 1.44
C PRO A 69 -5.63 10.08 1.34
N ASP A 70 -6.12 10.32 0.12
CA ASP A 70 -7.35 11.05 -0.12
C ASP A 70 -8.61 10.17 -0.08
N GLY A 71 -8.46 8.86 0.22
CA GLY A 71 -9.58 7.93 0.39
C GLY A 71 -10.50 8.31 1.54
N ALA A 72 -11.75 7.83 1.50
CA ALA A 72 -12.77 8.06 2.53
C ALA A 72 -12.83 9.52 3.02
N GLN A 73 -13.04 10.48 2.11
CA GLN A 73 -13.08 11.92 2.46
C GLN A 73 -11.82 12.43 3.20
N LYS A 74 -10.63 11.94 2.80
CA LYS A 74 -9.31 12.26 3.39
C LYS A 74 -9.02 11.62 4.76
N PHE A 75 -9.88 10.75 5.27
CA PHE A 75 -9.53 9.88 6.40
C PHE A 75 -8.51 8.80 6.00
N GLY A 76 -8.38 8.55 4.69
CA GLY A 76 -7.45 7.59 4.12
C GLY A 76 -8.13 6.27 3.81
N HIS A 77 -7.41 5.42 3.10
CA HIS A 77 -7.81 4.06 2.76
C HIS A 77 -6.59 3.16 2.74
N THR A 78 -6.74 1.94 3.23
CA THR A 78 -5.65 0.97 3.24
C THR A 78 -5.97 -0.28 2.44
N GLY A 79 -4.92 -0.88 1.90
CA GLY A 79 -4.92 -2.24 1.38
C GLY A 79 -3.70 -2.98 1.90
N TRP A 80 -3.66 -4.29 1.68
CA TRP A 80 -2.61 -5.17 2.19
C TRP A 80 -1.92 -5.93 1.06
N GLY A 81 -0.71 -6.41 1.34
CA GLY A 81 -0.03 -7.41 0.55
C GLY A 81 0.90 -8.25 1.41
N PHE A 82 1.02 -9.55 1.14
CA PHE A 82 2.00 -10.41 1.79
C PHE A 82 2.60 -11.42 0.81
N ARG A 83 3.86 -11.78 1.06
CA ARG A 83 4.62 -12.72 0.24
C ARG A 83 4.28 -14.16 0.60
N VAL A 84 4.08 -15.01 -0.40
CA VAL A 84 3.99 -16.46 -0.21
C VAL A 84 5.40 -16.99 0.06
N THR A 85 5.61 -17.56 1.25
CA THR A 85 6.89 -18.06 1.75
C THR A 85 7.57 -18.98 0.75
N GLY A 86 8.87 -18.75 0.50
CA GLY A 86 9.66 -19.58 -0.42
C GLY A 86 9.41 -19.32 -1.92
N THR A 87 8.57 -18.34 -2.27
CA THR A 87 8.28 -17.98 -3.67
C THR A 87 8.50 -16.49 -3.94
N ASP A 88 8.31 -16.06 -5.19
CA ASP A 88 8.25 -14.64 -5.59
C ASP A 88 6.81 -14.10 -5.69
N ARG A 89 5.83 -14.89 -5.25
CA ARG A 89 4.40 -14.59 -5.33
C ARG A 89 3.94 -13.77 -4.13
N TRP A 90 2.99 -12.89 -4.39
CA TRP A 90 2.37 -11.98 -3.42
C TRP A 90 0.87 -12.08 -3.52
N VAL A 91 0.20 -12.22 -2.37
CA VAL A 91 -1.24 -12.10 -2.22
C VAL A 91 -1.54 -10.70 -1.70
N TYR A 92 -2.46 -9.98 -2.34
CA TYR A 92 -2.75 -8.58 -2.01
C TYR A 92 -4.21 -8.24 -2.29
N GLY A 93 -4.73 -7.21 -1.64
CA GLY A 93 -6.15 -6.85 -1.72
C GLY A 93 -6.53 -5.62 -0.92
N ALA A 94 -7.83 -5.31 -0.95
CA ALA A 94 -8.45 -4.22 -0.20
C ALA A 94 -9.94 -4.47 0.06
N VAL A 95 -10.55 -3.69 0.96
CA VAL A 95 -12.01 -3.60 1.14
C VAL A 95 -12.45 -2.19 0.79
N GLU A 96 -13.16 -2.01 -0.34
CA GLU A 96 -13.38 -0.70 -0.98
C GLU A 96 -14.65 0.07 -0.55
N ASN A 97 -15.63 -0.59 0.08
CA ASN A 97 -16.94 -0.01 0.43
C ASN A 97 -17.59 0.83 -0.70
N PRO A 98 -17.91 0.22 -1.85
CA PRO A 98 -18.39 0.94 -3.04
C PRO A 98 -19.77 1.60 -2.85
N THR A 99 -20.54 1.18 -1.85
CA THR A 99 -21.86 1.74 -1.53
C THR A 99 -21.77 3.00 -0.68
N ASN A 100 -20.60 3.29 -0.08
CA ASN A 100 -20.40 4.32 0.94
C ASN A 100 -21.32 4.16 2.17
N ALA A 101 -21.85 2.96 2.41
CA ALA A 101 -22.66 2.69 3.58
C ALA A 101 -21.77 2.55 4.81
N LEU A 102 -22.20 3.10 5.95
CA LEU A 102 -21.52 2.89 7.23
C LEU A 102 -21.76 1.50 7.80
N TYR A 103 -22.77 0.79 7.28
CA TYR A 103 -23.10 -0.57 7.66
C TYR A 103 -23.47 -1.39 6.41
N THR A 104 -22.91 -2.59 6.34
CA THR A 104 -23.32 -3.65 5.43
C THR A 104 -23.32 -4.95 6.24
N PRO A 105 -24.44 -5.68 6.31
CA PRO A 105 -24.50 -6.91 7.09
C PRO A 105 -23.52 -7.97 6.55
N PRO A 106 -23.16 -8.97 7.37
CA PRO A 106 -22.41 -10.13 6.90
C PRO A 106 -23.02 -10.75 5.63
N GLY A 107 -22.15 -11.16 4.70
CA GLY A 107 -22.52 -11.64 3.36
C GLY A 107 -22.93 -10.54 2.36
N GLY A 108 -23.05 -9.28 2.79
CA GLY A 108 -23.33 -8.15 1.91
C GLY A 108 -22.11 -7.72 1.07
N TYR A 109 -22.36 -6.98 -0.01
CA TYR A 109 -21.30 -6.52 -0.90
C TYR A 109 -20.52 -5.34 -0.31
N ILE A 110 -19.30 -5.62 0.17
CA ILE A 110 -18.40 -4.62 0.77
C ILE A 110 -17.26 -4.18 -0.16
N GLY A 111 -17.23 -4.70 -1.40
CA GLY A 111 -16.14 -4.46 -2.34
C GLY A 111 -14.79 -5.00 -1.85
N ALA A 112 -14.81 -6.11 -1.11
CA ALA A 112 -13.60 -6.86 -0.80
C ALA A 112 -13.08 -7.52 -2.08
N TRP A 113 -11.77 -7.47 -2.30
CA TRP A 113 -11.11 -8.13 -3.40
C TRP A 113 -9.70 -8.55 -2.99
N HIS A 114 -9.19 -9.61 -3.61
CA HIS A 114 -7.79 -9.99 -3.54
C HIS A 114 -7.31 -10.59 -4.86
N ALA A 115 -6.00 -10.56 -5.07
CA ALA A 115 -5.32 -11.15 -6.21
C ALA A 115 -3.98 -11.76 -5.79
N GLU A 116 -3.39 -12.54 -6.69
CA GLU A 116 -2.06 -13.09 -6.51
C GLU A 116 -1.18 -12.82 -7.75
N GLY A 117 0.04 -12.32 -7.52
CA GLY A 117 0.94 -11.90 -8.59
C GLY A 117 2.40 -11.89 -8.17
N THR A 118 3.28 -11.49 -9.09
CA THR A 118 4.64 -11.11 -8.72
C THR A 118 4.62 -9.80 -7.93
N TYR A 119 5.75 -9.45 -7.29
CA TYR A 119 5.87 -8.16 -6.61
C TYR A 119 5.54 -6.97 -7.53
N ALA A 120 6.07 -6.98 -8.77
CA ALA A 120 5.79 -5.94 -9.75
C ALA A 120 4.30 -5.90 -10.16
N ARG A 121 3.64 -7.06 -10.29
CA ARG A 121 2.21 -7.14 -10.60
C ARG A 121 1.37 -6.55 -9.46
N MET A 122 1.69 -6.88 -8.21
CA MET A 122 1.06 -6.30 -7.02
C MET A 122 1.16 -4.77 -7.03
N LEU A 123 2.38 -4.24 -7.17
CA LEU A 123 2.57 -2.78 -7.19
C LEU A 123 1.79 -2.13 -8.35
N GLY A 124 1.80 -2.74 -9.53
CA GLY A 124 1.06 -2.25 -10.69
C GLY A 124 -0.45 -2.23 -10.45
N ASP A 125 -1.02 -3.32 -9.93
CA ASP A 125 -2.45 -3.45 -9.71
C ASP A 125 -2.98 -2.50 -8.63
N MET A 126 -2.19 -2.31 -7.55
CA MET A 126 -2.47 -1.31 -6.52
C MET A 126 -2.34 0.11 -7.09
N SER A 127 -1.27 0.42 -7.83
CA SER A 127 -1.03 1.77 -8.35
C SER A 127 -2.11 2.26 -9.33
N ARG A 128 -2.67 1.34 -10.13
CA ARG A 128 -3.75 1.62 -11.08
C ARG A 128 -5.13 1.53 -10.47
N ASP A 129 -5.22 1.10 -9.20
CA ASP A 129 -6.48 0.80 -8.53
C ASP A 129 -7.40 -0.08 -9.41
N THR A 130 -6.84 -1.19 -9.89
CA THR A 130 -7.42 -2.03 -10.96
C THR A 130 -8.80 -2.58 -10.67
N HIS A 131 -9.19 -2.68 -9.40
CA HIS A 131 -10.49 -3.16 -8.96
C HIS A 131 -11.51 -2.04 -8.74
N ASN A 132 -11.12 -0.78 -8.97
CA ASN A 132 -12.00 0.37 -9.06
C ASN A 132 -11.65 1.30 -10.25
N PRO A 133 -11.48 0.75 -11.48
CA PRO A 133 -10.89 1.47 -12.60
C PRO A 133 -11.80 2.61 -13.05
N GLY A 134 -11.24 3.82 -13.19
CA GLY A 134 -11.97 5.02 -13.62
C GLY A 134 -12.95 5.62 -12.60
N ARG A 135 -13.11 5.00 -11.43
CA ARG A 135 -13.93 5.52 -10.32
C ARG A 135 -13.11 6.08 -9.18
N SER A 136 -11.87 5.62 -9.03
CA SER A 136 -10.98 6.13 -8.01
C SER A 136 -10.41 7.48 -8.41
N LYS A 137 -10.99 8.55 -7.86
CA LYS A 137 -10.38 9.90 -7.89
C LYS A 137 -9.08 9.95 -7.08
N HIS A 138 -8.77 8.90 -6.32
CA HIS A 138 -7.75 8.84 -5.28
C HIS A 138 -7.01 7.48 -5.32
N PRO A 139 -6.09 7.25 -6.26
CA PRO A 139 -5.37 5.98 -6.36
C PRO A 139 -4.48 5.72 -5.13
N TYR A 140 -3.97 4.49 -4.99
CA TYR A 140 -2.89 4.22 -4.04
C TYR A 140 -1.63 4.96 -4.48
N THR A 141 -1.09 5.82 -3.63
CA THR A 141 0.08 6.68 -3.95
C THR A 141 1.31 6.39 -3.11
N ARG A 142 1.16 5.55 -2.09
CA ARG A 142 2.22 5.20 -1.14
C ARG A 142 2.02 3.80 -0.64
N TYR A 143 3.11 3.15 -0.26
CA TYR A 143 3.07 1.88 0.42
C TYR A 143 4.22 1.77 1.42
N ARG A 144 3.97 1.05 2.51
CA ARG A 144 4.99 0.71 3.50
C ARG A 144 5.17 -0.79 3.56
N CYS A 145 6.39 -1.28 3.66
CA CYS A 145 6.65 -2.72 3.79
C CYS A 145 7.63 -3.08 4.89
N THR A 146 7.49 -4.29 5.42
CA THR A 146 8.40 -4.91 6.40
C THR A 146 8.50 -6.42 6.16
N GLY A 147 9.38 -7.08 6.91
CA GLY A 147 9.49 -8.55 6.93
C GLY A 147 8.43 -9.21 7.81
N SER A 148 8.29 -10.53 7.69
CA SER A 148 7.49 -11.33 8.63
C SER A 148 8.38 -12.25 9.48
N ALA A 149 7.90 -12.64 10.68
CA ALA A 149 8.65 -13.51 11.57
C ALA A 149 8.58 -14.97 11.11
N THR A 150 7.37 -15.41 10.77
CA THR A 150 7.08 -16.81 10.41
C THR A 150 6.32 -16.95 9.09
N SER A 151 5.77 -15.86 8.55
CA SER A 151 5.04 -15.85 7.28
C SER A 151 3.91 -16.87 7.20
N ASP A 152 2.94 -16.76 8.10
CA ASP A 152 1.79 -17.68 8.17
C ASP A 152 0.78 -17.40 7.05
N VAL A 153 1.10 -17.93 5.86
CA VAL A 153 0.32 -17.77 4.63
C VAL A 153 -1.08 -18.38 4.77
N SER A 154 -1.20 -19.53 5.44
CA SER A 154 -2.48 -20.22 5.63
C SER A 154 -3.44 -19.42 6.49
N SER A 155 -2.98 -18.90 7.63
CA SER A 155 -3.81 -18.07 8.50
C SER A 155 -4.21 -16.76 7.82
N ALA A 156 -3.29 -16.15 7.05
CA ALA A 156 -3.59 -14.94 6.28
C ALA A 156 -4.66 -15.19 5.22
N ARG A 157 -4.58 -16.29 4.46
CA ARG A 157 -5.60 -16.66 3.45
C ARG A 157 -6.96 -16.95 4.08
N ALA A 158 -6.99 -17.70 5.19
CA ALA A 158 -8.23 -17.93 5.92
C ALA A 158 -8.86 -16.61 6.39
N LYS A 159 -8.04 -15.67 6.85
CA LYS A 159 -8.52 -14.34 7.27
C LYS A 159 -9.06 -13.52 6.09
N ILE A 160 -8.49 -13.61 4.90
CA ILE A 160 -9.06 -12.96 3.70
C ILE A 160 -10.50 -13.44 3.47
N THR A 161 -10.74 -14.75 3.51
CA THR A 161 -12.08 -15.32 3.34
C THR A 161 -13.07 -14.83 4.41
N GLU A 162 -12.62 -14.69 5.66
CA GLU A 162 -13.44 -14.14 6.73
C GLU A 162 -13.76 -12.65 6.49
N VAL A 163 -12.76 -11.85 6.11
CA VAL A 163 -12.91 -10.43 5.78
C VAL A 163 -13.93 -10.23 4.65
N GLU A 164 -13.90 -11.08 3.63
CA GLU A 164 -14.84 -11.03 2.50
C GLU A 164 -16.31 -11.26 2.92
N GLN A 165 -16.53 -11.97 4.03
CA GLN A 165 -17.85 -12.40 4.47
C GLN A 165 -18.40 -11.59 5.66
N ARG A 166 -17.54 -10.92 6.43
CA ARG A 166 -17.93 -10.33 7.73
C ARG A 166 -18.79 -9.05 7.67
N GLY A 167 -19.04 -8.52 6.47
CA GLY A 167 -19.73 -7.25 6.28
C GLY A 167 -18.83 -6.03 6.52
N PHE A 168 -19.44 -4.85 6.57
CA PHE A 168 -18.76 -3.56 6.78
C PHE A 168 -19.43 -2.81 7.93
N LEU A 169 -18.65 -2.18 8.80
CA LEU A 169 -19.14 -1.37 9.90
C LEU A 169 -18.17 -0.24 10.17
N VAL A 170 -18.70 0.98 10.33
CA VAL A 170 -18.04 2.11 10.97
C VAL A 170 -19.09 2.79 11.84
N GLY A 171 -19.05 2.58 13.15
CA GLY A 171 -20.02 3.15 14.08
C GLY A 171 -20.69 2.12 14.97
N ILE A 172 -21.96 2.34 15.31
CA ILE A 172 -22.71 1.46 16.21
C ILE A 172 -23.18 0.23 15.44
N ASP A 173 -22.84 -0.95 15.95
CA ASP A 173 -23.35 -2.23 15.43
C ASP A 173 -24.85 -2.33 15.74
N PRO A 174 -25.71 -2.57 14.74
CA PRO A 174 -27.15 -2.62 14.96
C PRO A 174 -27.61 -3.84 15.77
N ASP A 175 -26.83 -4.91 15.82
CA ASP A 175 -27.18 -6.14 16.53
C ASP A 175 -26.76 -6.07 18.01
N SER A 176 -25.57 -5.52 18.31
CA SER A 176 -25.07 -5.44 19.69
C SER A 176 -25.33 -4.10 20.37
N GLY A 177 -25.47 -3.01 19.61
CA GLY A 177 -25.55 -1.64 20.12
C GLY A 177 -24.20 -1.05 20.54
N ASP A 178 -23.09 -1.76 20.31
CA ASP A 178 -21.75 -1.29 20.66
C ASP A 178 -21.09 -0.52 19.53
N LEU A 179 -20.17 0.38 19.88
CA LEU A 179 -19.27 1.00 18.90
C LEU A 179 -18.28 -0.05 18.37
N GLY A 180 -18.16 -0.15 17.04
CA GLY A 180 -17.27 -1.08 16.38
C GLY A 180 -16.81 -0.60 15.01
N SER A 181 -15.87 -1.35 14.45
CA SER A 181 -15.37 -1.15 13.10
C SER A 181 -15.06 -2.50 12.45
N ARG A 182 -15.32 -2.58 11.14
CA ARG A 182 -14.99 -3.69 10.23
C ARG A 182 -14.62 -3.10 8.86
N ASP A 183 -13.78 -2.07 8.86
CA ASP A 183 -13.51 -1.26 7.68
C ASP A 183 -12.25 -1.72 6.90
N CYS A 184 -11.74 -0.85 6.01
CA CYS A 184 -10.53 -1.12 5.24
C CYS A 184 -9.26 -1.26 6.10
N LEU A 185 -9.17 -0.52 7.21
CA LEU A 185 -8.08 -0.58 8.15
C LEU A 185 -8.13 -1.88 8.93
N ASP A 186 -9.30 -2.25 9.46
CA ASP A 186 -9.46 -3.51 10.18
C ASP A 186 -9.13 -4.71 9.27
N ALA A 187 -9.56 -4.65 8.00
CA ALA A 187 -9.27 -5.71 7.03
C ALA A 187 -7.75 -5.84 6.79
N THR A 188 -7.08 -4.72 6.58
CA THR A 188 -5.63 -4.65 6.41
C THR A 188 -4.91 -5.19 7.65
N TYR A 189 -5.28 -4.71 8.83
CA TYR A 189 -4.68 -5.11 10.09
C TYR A 189 -4.87 -6.61 10.34
N ASP A 190 -6.08 -7.13 10.22
CA ASP A 190 -6.39 -8.52 10.55
C ASP A 190 -5.65 -9.51 9.64
N VAL A 191 -5.59 -9.25 8.34
CA VAL A 191 -4.85 -10.09 7.39
C VAL A 191 -3.35 -10.08 7.72
N LEU A 192 -2.77 -8.90 7.98
CA LEU A 192 -1.34 -8.78 8.28
C LEU A 192 -0.98 -9.32 9.66
N LYS A 193 -1.89 -9.24 10.64
CA LYS A 193 -1.76 -9.86 11.96
C LYS A 193 -1.79 -11.38 11.84
N ALA A 194 -2.74 -11.93 11.07
CA ALA A 194 -2.83 -13.35 10.80
C ALA A 194 -1.56 -13.88 10.10
N TYR A 195 -0.98 -13.08 9.19
CA TYR A 195 0.30 -13.39 8.53
C TYR A 195 1.54 -13.34 9.44
N ARG A 196 1.39 -12.90 10.71
CA ARG A 196 2.49 -12.73 11.69
C ARG A 196 3.51 -11.67 11.25
N THR A 197 3.02 -10.57 10.70
CA THR A 197 3.84 -9.44 10.27
C THR A 197 4.62 -8.83 11.44
N ARG A 198 5.92 -8.54 11.25
CA ARG A 198 6.75 -7.93 12.30
C ARG A 198 6.38 -6.47 12.48
N HIS A 199 6.49 -5.98 13.72
CA HIS A 199 6.31 -4.56 14.04
C HIS A 199 4.98 -3.97 13.54
N LEU A 200 3.92 -4.78 13.48
CA LEU A 200 2.58 -4.31 13.15
C LEU A 200 1.97 -3.65 14.39
N THR A 201 1.70 -2.36 14.32
CA THR A 201 1.00 -1.64 15.39
C THR A 201 -0.45 -2.15 15.46
N PRO A 202 -0.99 -2.44 16.66
CA PRO A 202 -2.40 -2.75 16.82
C PRO A 202 -3.30 -1.70 16.18
N ALA A 203 -4.35 -2.13 15.48
CA ALA A 203 -5.42 -1.24 15.05
C ALA A 203 -6.56 -1.24 16.07
N TYR A 204 -7.09 -0.07 16.41
CA TYR A 204 -8.23 0.07 17.33
C TYR A 204 -9.47 0.60 16.60
N GLN A 205 -10.67 0.31 17.13
CA GLN A 205 -11.97 0.53 16.46
C GLN A 205 -12.27 1.98 16.02
N THR A 206 -11.55 2.96 16.54
CA THR A 206 -11.75 4.40 16.22
C THR A 206 -10.59 5.00 15.46
N GLU A 207 -9.64 4.17 14.99
CA GLU A 207 -8.47 4.67 14.29
C GLU A 207 -8.79 5.09 12.86
N ILE A 208 -8.12 6.16 12.46
CA ILE A 208 -8.22 6.73 11.13
C ILE A 208 -7.09 6.12 10.29
N PRO A 209 -7.35 5.56 9.09
CA PRO A 209 -6.34 4.89 8.28
C PRO A 209 -5.05 5.70 8.08
N ASN A 210 -5.17 6.99 7.73
CA ASN A 210 -4.02 7.87 7.54
C ASN A 210 -3.19 8.06 8.82
N VAL A 211 -3.82 8.04 10.00
CA VAL A 211 -3.13 8.19 11.28
C VAL A 211 -2.43 6.88 11.65
N TRP A 212 -3.14 5.75 11.53
CA TRP A 212 -2.58 4.44 11.87
C TRP A 212 -1.34 4.10 11.03
N VAL A 213 -1.36 4.39 9.72
CA VAL A 213 -0.20 4.14 8.84
C VAL A 213 1.06 4.84 9.34
N GLU A 214 0.96 6.02 9.92
CA GLU A 214 2.12 6.76 10.43
C GLU A 214 2.79 6.06 11.63
N THR A 215 2.04 5.25 12.37
CA THR A 215 2.55 4.47 13.51
C THR A 215 3.44 3.30 13.10
N LEU A 216 3.48 2.95 11.81
CA LEU A 216 4.30 1.86 11.26
C LEU A 216 5.77 2.31 11.11
N VAL A 217 6.40 2.73 12.21
CA VAL A 217 7.70 3.43 12.22
C VAL A 217 8.91 2.56 11.84
N LEU A 218 8.80 1.23 11.95
CA LEU A 218 9.86 0.28 11.57
C LEU A 218 9.67 -0.31 10.17
N TRP A 219 8.78 0.28 9.37
CA TRP A 219 8.48 -0.16 8.02
C TRP A 219 9.20 0.75 7.03
N THR A 220 9.65 0.16 5.93
CA THR A 220 10.10 0.96 4.78
C THR A 220 8.93 1.78 4.25
N ASP A 221 9.21 2.94 3.70
CA ASP A 221 8.19 3.85 3.16
C ASP A 221 8.56 4.29 1.75
N ARG A 222 7.62 4.13 0.81
CA ARG A 222 7.86 4.31 -0.62
C ARG A 222 6.66 4.95 -1.30
N THR A 223 6.96 5.86 -2.22
CA THR A 223 5.97 6.34 -3.19
C THR A 223 5.57 5.20 -4.13
N LEU A 224 4.27 5.04 -4.33
CA LEU A 224 3.72 4.17 -5.36
C LEU A 224 3.50 5.00 -6.63
N LYS A 225 4.34 4.77 -7.64
CA LYS A 225 4.16 5.41 -8.94
C LYS A 225 3.25 4.54 -9.81
N PRO A 226 2.30 5.13 -10.55
CA PRO A 226 1.54 4.42 -11.58
C PRO A 226 2.50 3.64 -12.49
N GLN A 227 2.26 2.34 -12.63
CA GLN A 227 3.01 1.44 -13.52
C GLN A 227 2.27 1.26 -14.84
#